data_AF-A0A5J4QNT7-F1
#
_entry.id   AF-A0A5J4QNT7-F1
#
_cell.length_a   1.000
_cell.length_b   1.000
_cell.length_c   1.000
_cell.angle_alpha   90.00
_cell.angle_beta   90.00
_cell.angle_gamma   90.00
#
_symmetry.space_group_name_H-M   'P 1'
#
loop_
_entity.id
_entity.type
_entity.pdbx_description
1 polymer ?
#
loop_
_entity_poly.entity_id
_entity_poly.type
_entity_poly.pdbx_seq_one_letter_code
_entity_poly.pdbx_strand_id
1 'polypeptide(L)'
;MKVNFNKAFTNYKGEAILKDGKEQLIRDVIAPVLFDGNWISSTSPEEKMMSYDLSCRIYAADGEVEITTEEASLIKRGAQILNAAGYAQIHKLIEG
;
A
#
# COMPACT_ATOMS: atom_id res chain seq x y z
N MET A 1 -9.89 -2.11 10.91
CA MET A 1 -8.94 -3.25 10.98
C MET A 1 -7.52 -2.73 11.13
N LYS A 2 -6.57 -3.51 11.64
CA LYS A 2 -5.18 -3.08 11.83
C LYS A 2 -4.24 -3.81 10.88
N VAL A 3 -3.41 -3.06 10.16
CA VAL A 3 -2.50 -3.61 9.13
C VAL A 3 -1.11 -3.02 9.31
N ASN A 4 -0.08 -3.87 9.33
CA ASN A 4 1.31 -3.45 9.40
C ASN A 4 1.95 -3.41 8.00
N PHE A 5 2.14 -2.20 7.46
CA PHE A 5 2.78 -1.98 6.15
C PHE A 5 4.32 -1.95 6.21
N ASN A 6 4.92 -2.12 7.39
CA ASN A 6 6.38 -2.21 7.58
C ASN A 6 6.91 -3.63 7.35
N LYS A 7 6.24 -4.39 6.47
CA LYS A 7 6.73 -5.70 6.00
C LYS A 7 7.44 -5.52 4.67
N ALA A 8 8.54 -6.24 4.48
CA ALA A 8 9.22 -6.28 3.21
C ALA A 8 8.39 -7.04 2.16
N PHE A 9 8.46 -6.61 0.90
CA PHE A 9 8.08 -7.47 -0.21
C PHE A 9 9.05 -8.64 -0.31
N THR A 10 8.54 -9.82 -0.66
CA THR A 10 9.35 -11.00 -0.99
C THR A 10 9.35 -11.31 -2.48
N ASN A 11 10.45 -11.85 -2.99
CA ASN A 11 10.56 -12.39 -4.33
C ASN A 11 9.85 -13.77 -4.43
N TYR A 12 9.87 -14.39 -5.61
CA TYR A 12 9.23 -15.69 -5.84
C TYR A 12 9.87 -16.87 -5.08
N LYS A 13 11.03 -16.66 -4.44
CA LYS A 13 11.70 -17.64 -3.57
C LYS A 13 11.37 -17.42 -2.09
N GLY A 14 10.60 -16.38 -1.75
CA GLY A 14 10.30 -16.00 -0.37
C GLY A 14 11.38 -15.15 0.29
N GLU A 15 12.37 -14.67 -0.46
CA GLU A 15 13.44 -13.81 0.07
C GLU A 15 13.04 -12.34 -0.03
N ALA A 16 13.41 -11.51 0.94
CA ALA A 16 13.12 -10.07 0.91
C ALA A 16 13.73 -9.39 -0.33
N ILE A 17 12.95 -8.54 -0.98
CA ILE A 17 13.42 -7.69 -2.07
C ILE A 17 14.21 -6.53 -1.47
N LEU A 18 15.44 -6.33 -1.97
CA LEU A 18 16.30 -5.24 -1.55
C LEU A 18 16.34 -4.15 -2.63
N LYS A 19 16.24 -2.89 -2.19
CA LYS A 19 16.48 -1.69 -2.98
C LYS A 19 17.55 -0.86 -2.29
N ASP A 20 18.65 -0.58 -2.98
CA ASP A 20 19.79 0.18 -2.45
C ASP A 20 20.34 -0.40 -1.12
N GLY A 21 20.35 -1.73 -1.02
CA GLY A 21 20.83 -2.46 0.16
C GLY A 21 19.88 -2.48 1.36
N LYS A 22 18.66 -1.94 1.23
CA LYS A 22 17.62 -1.96 2.26
C LYS A 22 16.42 -2.77 1.80
N GLU A 23 15.72 -3.41 2.73
CA GLU A 23 14.46 -4.09 2.43
C GLU A 23 13.45 -3.10 1.85
N GLN A 24 12.82 -3.49 0.75
CA GLN A 24 11.74 -2.70 0.16
C GLN A 24 10.45 -2.97 0.94
N LEU A 25 10.13 -2.08 1.87
CA LEU A 25 8.91 -2.19 2.67
C LEU A 25 7.68 -1.88 1.83
N ILE A 26 6.55 -2.49 2.18
CA ILE A 26 5.27 -2.26 1.53
C ILE A 26 4.87 -0.78 1.65
N ARG A 27 5.07 -0.15 2.81
CA ARG A 27 4.81 1.29 3.00
C ARG A 27 5.55 2.18 2.00
N ASP A 28 6.79 1.82 1.65
CA ASP A 28 7.66 2.62 0.77
C ASP A 28 7.23 2.54 -0.70
N VAL A 29 6.31 1.61 -1.02
CA VAL A 29 5.74 1.45 -2.36
C VAL A 29 4.29 1.93 -2.38
N ILE A 30 3.46 1.50 -1.44
CA ILE A 30 2.03 1.79 -1.50
C ILE A 30 1.71 3.25 -1.13
N ALA A 31 2.46 3.87 -0.21
CA ALA A 31 2.21 5.26 0.14
C ALA A 31 2.42 6.20 -1.07
N PRO A 32 3.54 6.14 -1.83
CA PRO A 32 3.67 6.93 -3.06
C PRO A 32 2.54 6.70 -4.08
N VAL A 33 2.05 5.48 -4.23
CA VAL A 33 0.93 5.16 -5.15
C VAL A 33 -0.37 5.85 -4.72
N LEU A 34 -0.64 5.86 -3.41
CA LEU A 34 -1.79 6.55 -2.84
C LEU A 34 -1.63 8.07 -2.87
N PHE A 35 -0.41 8.57 -2.65
CA PHE A 35 -0.08 9.99 -2.70
C PHE A 35 -0.33 10.58 -4.08
N ASP A 36 0.17 9.90 -5.11
CA ASP A 36 0.06 10.30 -6.50
C ASP A 36 -1.40 10.21 -7.00
N GLY A 37 -2.09 9.11 -6.69
CA GLY A 37 -3.53 8.99 -6.92
C GLY A 37 -3.94 9.04 -8.40
N ASN A 38 -3.03 8.90 -9.37
CA ASN A 38 -3.36 8.98 -10.80
C ASN A 38 -4.31 7.87 -11.31
N TRP A 39 -4.49 6.80 -10.52
CA TRP A 39 -5.43 5.72 -10.79
C TRP A 39 -6.85 6.01 -10.27
N ILE A 40 -7.05 7.11 -9.54
CA ILE A 40 -8.36 7.55 -9.04
C ILE A 40 -9.06 8.39 -10.11
N SER A 41 -10.34 8.11 -10.35
CA SER A 41 -11.16 8.87 -11.30
C SER A 41 -11.16 10.36 -10.96
N SER A 42 -11.11 11.21 -11.99
CA SER A 42 -11.27 12.66 -11.82
C SER A 42 -12.63 13.06 -11.25
N THR A 43 -13.63 12.19 -11.34
CA THR A 43 -14.99 12.39 -10.81
C THR A 43 -15.14 12.01 -9.33
N SER A 44 -14.06 11.61 -8.66
CA SER A 44 -14.07 11.11 -7.27
C SER A 44 -13.12 11.91 -6.37
N PRO A 45 -13.35 13.22 -6.15
CA PRO A 45 -12.46 14.07 -5.36
C PRO A 45 -12.33 13.63 -3.89
N GLU A 46 -13.38 13.05 -3.31
CA GLU A 46 -13.36 12.53 -1.94
C GLU A 46 -12.41 11.34 -1.80
N GLU A 47 -12.34 10.47 -2.82
CA GLU A 47 -11.36 9.37 -2.86
C GLU A 47 -9.93 9.90 -2.94
N LYS A 48 -9.70 11.03 -3.64
CA LYS A 48 -8.37 11.66 -3.69
C LYS A 48 -7.93 12.17 -2.33
N MET A 49 -8.82 12.83 -1.59
CA MET A 49 -8.53 13.28 -0.23
C MET A 49 -8.25 12.08 0.69
N MET A 50 -9.09 11.05 0.63
CA MET A 50 -8.89 9.83 1.41
C MET A 50 -7.56 9.14 1.09
N SER A 51 -7.20 9.05 -0.20
CA SER A 51 -5.95 8.44 -0.66
C SER A 51 -4.73 9.21 -0.15
N TYR A 52 -4.78 10.55 -0.21
CA TYR A 52 -3.73 11.40 0.32
C TYR A 52 -3.54 11.24 1.84
N ASP A 53 -4.63 11.31 2.62
CA ASP A 53 -4.57 11.18 4.08
C ASP A 53 -4.10 9.78 4.50
N LEU A 54 -4.52 8.76 3.76
CA LEU A 54 -4.09 7.38 3.98
C LEU A 54 -2.61 7.17 3.64
N SER A 55 -2.13 7.75 2.54
CA SER A 55 -0.71 7.74 2.18
C SER A 55 0.17 8.28 3.31
N CYS A 56 -0.17 9.48 3.80
CA CYS A 56 0.59 10.15 4.85
C CYS A 56 0.62 9.31 6.15
N ARG A 57 -0.52 8.72 6.53
CA ARG A 57 -0.60 7.83 7.70
C ARG A 57 0.24 6.57 7.53
N ILE A 58 0.16 5.90 6.38
CA ILE A 58 0.93 4.67 6.12
C ILE A 58 2.43 4.94 6.13
N TYR A 59 2.87 6.04 5.52
CA TYR A 59 4.29 6.37 5.46
C TYR A 59 4.87 6.76 6.82
N ALA A 60 4.12 7.51 7.63
CA ALA A 60 4.55 7.97 8.95
C ALA A 60 4.49 6.88 10.05
N ALA A 61 3.84 5.75 9.78
CA ALA A 61 3.64 4.72 10.79
C ALA A 61 4.87 3.82 10.99
N ASP A 62 5.30 3.70 12.25
CA ASP A 62 6.33 2.74 12.68
C ASP A 62 5.77 1.37 13.07
N GLY A 63 4.45 1.18 12.96
CA GLY A 63 3.77 -0.08 13.28
C GLY A 63 2.45 -0.27 12.54
N GLU A 64 1.48 -0.88 13.21
CA GLU A 64 0.14 -1.10 12.65
C GLU A 64 -0.60 0.22 12.42
N VAL A 65 -1.30 0.30 11.28
CA VAL A 65 -2.21 1.38 10.93
C VAL A 65 -3.63 0.85 11.04
N GLU A 66 -4.49 1.57 11.75
CA GLU A 66 -5.92 1.31 11.73
C GLU A 66 -6.53 1.88 10.45
N ILE A 67 -7.16 1.00 9.67
CA ILE A 67 -7.81 1.32 8.41
C ILE A 67 -9.27 0.85 8.38
N THR A 68 -10.13 1.56 7.65
CA THR A 68 -11.51 1.14 7.38
C THR A 68 -11.60 0.15 6.22
N THR A 69 -12.79 -0.43 6.00
CA THR A 69 -13.05 -1.32 4.85
C THR A 69 -12.94 -0.57 3.52
N GLU A 70 -13.36 0.69 3.50
CA GLU A 70 -13.27 1.59 2.36
C GLU A 70 -11.81 1.89 2.04
N GLU A 71 -11.00 2.22 3.06
CA GLU A 71 -9.56 2.45 2.91
C GLU A 71 -8.82 1.19 2.45
N ALA A 72 -9.17 0.02 2.99
CA ALA A 72 -8.64 -1.26 2.53
C ALA A 72 -8.96 -1.52 1.04
N SER A 73 -10.18 -1.18 0.61
CA SER A 73 -10.59 -1.29 -0.79
C SER A 73 -9.84 -0.29 -1.70
N LEU A 74 -9.62 0.92 -1.21
CA LEU A 74 -8.86 1.96 -1.88
C LEU A 74 -7.38 1.55 -2.08
N ILE A 75 -6.76 0.98 -1.05
CA ILE A 75 -5.39 0.44 -1.13
C ILE A 75 -5.29 -0.67 -2.18
N LYS A 76 -6.24 -1.62 -2.19
CA LYS A 76 -6.25 -2.71 -3.18
C LYS A 76 -6.41 -2.16 -4.60
N ARG A 77 -7.26 -1.15 -4.82
CA ARG A 77 -7.41 -0.48 -6.13
C ARG A 77 -6.10 0.18 -6.57
N GLY A 78 -5.45 0.95 -5.69
CA GLY A 78 -4.16 1.56 -6.00
C GLY A 78 -3.09 0.52 -6.32
N ALA A 79 -3.05 -0.59 -5.58
CA ALA A 79 -2.11 -1.67 -5.82
C ALA A 79 -2.23 -2.34 -7.21
N GLN A 80 -3.33 -2.14 -7.96
CA GLN A 80 -3.51 -2.74 -9.28
C GLN A 80 -2.48 -2.29 -10.31
N ILE A 81 -1.83 -1.15 -10.10
CA ILE A 81 -0.75 -0.67 -10.99
C ILE A 81 0.56 -1.45 -10.81
N LEU A 82 0.67 -2.21 -9.72
CA LEU A 82 1.85 -3.02 -9.43
C LEU A 82 1.83 -4.31 -10.25
N ASN A 83 2.97 -4.99 -10.33
CA ASN A 83 3.01 -6.33 -10.89
C ASN A 83 2.22 -7.34 -10.02
N ALA A 84 1.97 -8.53 -10.57
CA ALA A 84 1.18 -9.57 -9.92
C ALA A 84 1.68 -9.92 -8.51
N ALA A 85 3.00 -9.97 -8.30
CA ALA A 85 3.58 -10.30 -7.00
C ALA A 85 3.36 -9.18 -5.97
N GLY A 86 3.50 -7.92 -6.38
CA GLY A 86 3.26 -6.75 -5.53
C GLY A 86 1.80 -6.65 -5.12
N TYR A 87 0.88 -6.75 -6.09
CA TYR A 87 -0.56 -6.74 -5.83
C TYR A 87 -0.96 -7.87 -4.87
N ALA A 88 -0.54 -9.11 -5.16
CA ALA A 88 -0.92 -10.27 -4.35
C ALA A 88 -0.44 -10.16 -2.90
N GLN A 89 0.76 -9.62 -2.66
CA GLN A 89 1.29 -9.44 -1.30
C GLN A 89 0.52 -8.37 -0.52
N ILE A 90 0.13 -7.26 -1.16
CA ILE A 90 -0.73 -6.24 -0.53
C ILE A 90 -2.12 -6.81 -0.25
N HIS A 91 -2.71 -7.51 -1.22
CA HIS A 91 -4.03 -8.10 -1.04
C HIS A 91 -4.04 -9.09 0.13
N LYS A 92 -3.08 -10.00 0.20
CA LYS A 92 -2.96 -10.95 1.31
C LYS A 92 -2.67 -10.25 2.64
N LEU A 93 -1.84 -9.20 2.64
CA LEU A 93 -1.56 -8.43 3.85
C LEU A 93 -2.84 -7.83 4.46
N ILE A 94 -3.77 -7.37 3.61
CA ILE A 94 -5.02 -6.76 4.03
C ILE A 94 -6.05 -7.85 4.40
N GLU A 95 -6.22 -8.88 3.59
CA GLU A 95 -7.28 -9.88 3.81
C GLU A 95 -6.95 -10.94 4.87
N GLY A 96 -5.67 -11.16 5.19
CA GLY A 96 -5.21 -12.22 6.09
C GLY A 96 -4.95 -13.54 5.36
#